data_AF-A0A2N3TE63-F1
#
_entry.id   AF-A0A2N3TE63-F1
#
_cell.length_a   1.000
_cell.length_b   1.000
_cell.length_c   1.000
_cell.angle_alpha   90.00
_cell.angle_beta   90.00
_cell.angle_gamma   90.00
#
_symmetry.space_group_name_H-M   'P 1'
#
loop_
_entity.id
_entity.type
_entity.pdbx_description
1 polymer ?
#
loop_
_entity_poly.entity_id
_entity_poly.type
_entity_poly.pdbx_seq_one_letter_code
_entity_poly.pdbx_strand_id
1 'polypeptide(L)'
;MTNSIFHNKEFKINGISIPEFELKNGNLIRIYIPNFDAKNLPLGFDLAIELIKRFQNQKTDFPWAKNYRQHTVMELLNSLTVNKYLINKMRIDKSKAKKIAEEIGISLKDKFEHLSFTNRKALIIKALFDKNDSVILDYYGVDANGIRFLERLVNSEIENDKSAIAFDRFEFKANQEPFQNIIPIEIKNCIQHDICDHNKQLEF
;
A
#
# COMPACT_ATOMS: atom_id res chain seq x y z
N MET A 1 0.69 -15.28 -22.94
CA MET A 1 -0.37 -14.31 -22.63
C MET A 1 0.20 -13.33 -21.63
N THR A 2 0.08 -12.02 -21.87
CA THR A 2 0.68 -10.99 -21.01
C THR A 2 -0.19 -10.77 -19.79
N ASN A 3 0.24 -11.27 -18.63
CA ASN A 3 -0.44 -11.14 -17.33
C ASN A 3 -0.30 -9.73 -16.70
N SER A 4 -0.11 -8.70 -17.52
CA SER A 4 -0.01 -7.30 -17.09
C SER A 4 -1.38 -6.80 -16.66
N ILE A 5 -1.49 -6.27 -15.45
CA ILE A 5 -2.73 -5.67 -14.94
C ILE A 5 -2.64 -4.15 -14.79
N PHE A 6 -1.42 -3.61 -14.68
CA PHE A 6 -1.18 -2.17 -14.65
C PHE A 6 0.22 -1.86 -15.18
N HIS A 7 0.32 -0.80 -16.00
CA HIS A 7 1.58 -0.34 -16.56
C HIS A 7 1.73 1.15 -16.28
N ASN A 8 2.75 1.49 -15.50
CA ASN A 8 3.18 2.87 -15.32
C ASN A 8 4.31 3.16 -16.30
N LYS A 9 4.11 4.08 -17.24
CA LYS A 9 5.21 4.65 -18.04
C LYS A 9 6.05 5.60 -17.18
N GLU A 10 7.34 5.72 -17.49
CA GLU A 10 8.19 6.70 -16.82
C GLU A 10 7.62 8.12 -16.92
N PHE A 11 7.68 8.88 -15.82
CA PHE A 11 7.29 10.29 -15.79
C PHE A 11 8.05 11.06 -14.71
N LYS A 12 7.95 12.40 -14.74
CA LYS A 12 8.46 13.28 -13.69
C LYS A 12 7.33 13.98 -12.95
N ILE A 13 7.50 14.14 -11.64
CA ILE A 13 6.58 14.89 -10.78
C ILE A 13 7.39 15.74 -9.82
N ASN A 14 7.18 17.06 -9.85
CA ASN A 14 7.95 18.02 -9.04
C ASN A 14 9.48 17.84 -9.16
N GLY A 15 9.96 17.48 -10.36
CA GLY A 15 11.39 17.22 -10.63
C GLY A 15 11.88 15.81 -10.28
N ILE A 16 11.06 14.98 -9.65
CA ILE A 16 11.40 13.62 -9.23
C ILE A 16 11.04 12.63 -10.35
N SER A 17 11.99 11.77 -10.73
CA SER A 17 11.75 10.72 -11.72
C SER A 17 11.05 9.53 -11.09
N ILE A 18 9.93 9.12 -11.70
CA ILE A 18 9.19 7.92 -11.34
C ILE A 18 9.42 6.91 -12.47
N PRO A 19 10.15 5.81 -12.21
CA PRO A 19 10.55 4.88 -13.25
C PRO A 19 9.35 4.14 -13.83
N GLU A 20 9.54 3.63 -15.05
CA GLU A 20 8.60 2.70 -15.66
C GLU A 20 8.54 1.38 -14.86
N PHE A 21 7.32 0.85 -14.67
CA PHE A 21 7.13 -0.46 -14.08
C PHE A 21 5.81 -1.10 -14.55
N GLU A 22 5.75 -2.42 -14.48
CA GLU A 22 4.59 -3.23 -14.82
C GLU A 22 4.19 -4.07 -13.62
N LEU A 23 2.95 -3.93 -13.16
CA LEU A 23 2.35 -4.84 -12.20
C LEU A 23 1.74 -6.01 -12.96
N LYS A 24 2.20 -7.21 -12.64
CA LYS A 24 1.68 -8.48 -13.15
C LYS A 24 0.83 -9.16 -12.11
N ASN A 25 -0.07 -10.04 -12.56
CA ASN A 25 -0.91 -10.79 -11.63
C ASN A 25 -0.05 -11.64 -10.66
N GLY A 26 -0.46 -11.72 -9.40
CA GLY A 26 0.25 -12.48 -8.36
C GLY A 26 1.51 -11.80 -7.83
N ASN A 27 1.72 -10.52 -8.12
CA ASN A 27 2.87 -9.74 -7.64
C ASN A 27 2.46 -8.52 -6.82
N LEU A 28 3.41 -8.01 -6.05
CA LEU A 28 3.31 -6.73 -5.36
C LEU A 28 4.43 -5.80 -5.86
N ILE A 29 4.09 -4.63 -6.42
CA ILE A 29 5.06 -3.56 -6.60
C ILE A 29 5.19 -2.81 -5.28
N ARG A 30 6.41 -2.70 -4.72
CA ARG A 30 6.67 -1.90 -3.52
C ARG A 30 7.47 -0.67 -3.90
N ILE A 31 6.84 0.50 -3.82
CA ILE A 31 7.47 1.78 -4.12
C ILE A 31 8.01 2.39 -2.84
N TYR A 32 9.33 2.50 -2.78
CA TYR A 32 10.05 3.13 -1.68
C TYR A 32 10.28 4.61 -1.96
N ILE A 33 9.77 5.46 -1.07
CA ILE A 33 9.84 6.91 -1.19
C ILE A 33 10.71 7.49 -0.06
N PRO A 34 11.72 8.33 -0.37
CA PRO A 34 12.46 9.08 0.65
C PRO A 34 11.55 9.98 1.48
N ASN A 35 11.77 10.06 2.79
CA ASN A 35 11.00 10.96 3.64
C ASN A 35 11.26 12.43 3.34
N PHE A 36 12.46 12.75 2.83
CA PHE A 36 12.88 14.11 2.55
C PHE A 36 13.40 14.28 1.13
N ASP A 37 13.18 15.47 0.58
CA ASP A 37 13.80 15.90 -0.66
C ASP A 37 15.26 16.34 -0.44
N ALA A 38 15.93 16.77 -1.51
CA ALA A 38 17.35 17.13 -1.47
C ALA A 38 17.63 18.42 -0.67
N LYS A 39 16.58 19.18 -0.37
CA LYS A 39 16.61 20.39 0.44
C LYS A 39 16.15 20.11 1.88
N ASN A 40 16.03 18.84 2.26
CA ASN A 40 15.50 18.39 3.55
C ASN A 40 14.04 18.79 3.81
N LEU A 41 13.26 19.08 2.77
CA LEU A 41 11.83 19.32 2.89
C LEU A 41 11.07 17.99 2.92
N PRO A 42 9.96 17.89 3.68
CA PRO A 42 9.14 16.69 3.71
C PRO A 42 8.67 16.28 2.31
N LEU A 43 8.84 15.02 1.96
CA LEU A 43 8.48 14.43 0.68
C LEU A 43 7.60 13.18 0.84
N GLY A 44 7.99 12.27 1.74
CA GLY A 44 7.51 10.90 1.82
C GLY A 44 6.02 10.68 1.54
N PHE A 45 5.19 10.93 2.54
CA PHE A 45 3.76 10.62 2.44
C PHE A 45 3.03 11.49 1.42
N ASP A 46 3.43 12.75 1.24
CA ASP A 46 2.77 13.66 0.30
C ASP A 46 2.97 13.20 -1.15
N LEU A 47 4.19 12.79 -1.51
CA LEU A 47 4.46 12.17 -2.81
C LEU A 47 3.72 10.84 -2.95
N ALA A 48 3.64 10.02 -1.91
CA ALA A 48 2.85 8.79 -1.94
C ALA A 48 1.38 9.08 -2.31
N ILE A 49 0.76 10.08 -1.68
CA ILE A 49 -0.62 10.48 -2.00
C ILE A 49 -0.77 10.96 -3.44
N GLU A 50 0.18 11.74 -3.94
CA GLU A 50 0.15 12.24 -5.32
C GLU A 50 0.25 11.10 -6.34
N LEU A 51 1.15 10.14 -6.09
CA LEU A 51 1.33 8.93 -6.91
C LEU A 51 0.08 8.04 -6.87
N ILE A 52 -0.49 7.79 -5.68
CA ILE A 52 -1.73 7.03 -5.53
C ILE A 52 -2.84 7.64 -6.38
N LYS A 53 -3.07 8.95 -6.26
CA LYS A 53 -4.11 9.65 -7.05
C LYS A 53 -3.86 9.51 -8.56
N ARG A 54 -2.60 9.65 -8.99
CA ARG A 54 -2.22 9.49 -10.40
C ARG A 54 -2.49 8.07 -10.89
N PHE A 55 -2.12 7.05 -10.13
CA PHE A 55 -2.35 5.65 -10.50
C PHE A 55 -3.84 5.31 -10.54
N GLN A 56 -4.63 5.85 -9.61
CA GLN A 56 -6.10 5.70 -9.63
C GLN A 56 -6.74 6.39 -10.84
N ASN A 57 -6.20 7.52 -11.31
CA ASN A 57 -6.67 8.18 -12.53
C ASN A 57 -6.33 7.38 -13.79
N GLN A 58 -5.23 6.63 -13.79
CA GLN A 58 -4.87 5.73 -14.89
C GLN A 58 -5.69 4.44 -14.87
N LYS A 59 -5.99 3.93 -13.67
CA LYS A 59 -6.71 2.68 -13.46
C LYS A 59 -7.71 2.81 -12.30
N THR A 60 -8.96 3.12 -12.64
CA THR A 60 -10.01 3.48 -11.67
C THR A 60 -10.51 2.31 -10.83
N ASP A 61 -10.28 1.09 -11.28
CA ASP A 61 -10.60 -0.17 -10.58
C ASP A 61 -9.53 -0.58 -9.56
N PHE A 62 -8.51 0.26 -9.29
CA PHE A 62 -7.55 0.08 -8.21
C PHE A 62 -7.96 0.90 -6.97
N PRO A 63 -8.74 0.33 -6.03
CA PRO A 63 -9.08 1.05 -4.81
C PRO A 63 -7.84 1.25 -3.94
N TRP A 64 -7.70 2.44 -3.39
CA TRP A 64 -6.73 2.72 -2.34
C TRP A 64 -7.30 2.32 -0.98
N ALA A 65 -6.56 1.51 -0.24
CA ALA A 65 -6.78 1.16 1.16
C ALA A 65 -6.50 2.34 2.11
N LYS A 66 -7.18 3.46 1.85
CA LYS A 66 -7.06 4.69 2.63
C LYS A 66 -7.54 4.45 4.06
N ASN A 67 -6.80 5.00 5.03
CA ASN A 67 -7.25 5.04 6.41
C ASN A 67 -8.63 5.67 6.51
N TYR A 68 -9.58 4.90 7.03
CA TYR A 68 -10.93 5.37 7.27
C TYR A 68 -10.93 6.42 8.40
N ARG A 69 -11.34 7.64 8.06
CA ARG A 69 -11.66 8.68 9.02
C ARG A 69 -13.18 8.74 9.15
N GLN A 70 -13.69 8.61 10.38
CA GLN A 70 -15.10 8.92 10.66
C GLN A 70 -15.25 10.44 10.60
N HIS A 71 -16.26 10.90 9.88
CA HIS A 71 -16.39 12.31 9.51
C HIS A 71 -17.68 12.95 10.01
N THR A 72 -18.56 12.22 10.69
CA THR A 72 -19.88 12.75 11.05
C THR A 72 -20.29 12.50 12.49
N VAL A 73 -20.97 13.49 13.08
CA VAL A 73 -21.64 13.41 14.40
C VAL A 73 -22.62 12.22 14.45
N MET A 74 -23.19 11.84 13.30
CA MET A 74 -24.10 10.71 13.16
C MET A 74 -23.40 9.35 13.34
N GLU A 75 -22.13 9.23 12.97
CA GLU A 75 -21.30 8.03 13.24
C GLU A 75 -20.91 7.92 14.71
N LEU A 76 -20.84 9.06 15.43
CA LEU A 76 -20.58 9.09 16.87
C LEU A 76 -21.77 8.53 17.66
N LEU A 77 -23.00 8.82 17.21
CA LEU A 77 -24.24 8.30 17.82
C LEU A 77 -24.48 6.82 17.49
N ASN A 78 -23.93 6.32 16.38
CA ASN A 78 -24.04 4.94 15.94
C ASN A 78 -22.65 4.36 15.65
N SER A 79 -21.93 3.99 16.72
CA SER A 79 -20.56 3.48 16.60
C SER A 79 -20.47 2.36 15.55
N LEU A 80 -19.64 2.59 14.55
CA LEU A 80 -19.35 1.63 13.49
C LEU A 80 -18.60 0.45 14.10
N THR A 81 -19.20 -0.74 14.13
CA THR A 81 -18.51 -1.97 14.55
C THR A 81 -17.84 -2.64 13.35
N VAL A 82 -16.90 -3.55 13.60
CA VAL A 82 -16.26 -4.37 12.56
C VAL A 82 -17.32 -5.09 11.71
N ASN A 83 -18.35 -5.67 12.36
CA ASN A 83 -19.46 -6.30 11.65
C ASN A 83 -20.21 -5.33 10.72
N LYS A 84 -20.56 -4.13 11.23
CA LYS A 84 -21.26 -3.12 10.42
C LYS A 84 -20.38 -2.64 9.26
N TYR A 85 -19.08 -2.50 9.49
CA TYR A 85 -18.13 -2.13 8.44
C TYR A 85 -18.06 -3.21 7.35
N LEU A 86 -17.78 -4.46 7.71
CA LEU A 86 -17.61 -5.55 6.73
C LEU A 86 -18.92 -5.88 6.00
N ILE A 87 -20.00 -6.11 6.74
CA ILE A 87 -21.25 -6.60 6.14
C ILE A 87 -22.07 -5.47 5.54
N ASN A 88 -22.30 -4.38 6.28
CA ASN A 88 -23.25 -3.36 5.82
C ASN A 88 -22.57 -2.37 4.86
N LYS A 89 -21.35 -1.93 5.18
CA LYS A 89 -20.64 -0.93 4.37
C LYS A 89 -19.89 -1.56 3.20
N MET A 90 -19.10 -2.61 3.47
CA MET A 90 -18.31 -3.26 2.43
C MET A 90 -19.11 -4.31 1.63
N ARG A 91 -20.27 -4.76 2.15
CA ARG A 91 -21.14 -5.78 1.53
C ARG A 91 -20.46 -7.14 1.41
N ILE A 92 -19.64 -7.49 2.40
CA ILE A 92 -18.96 -8.78 2.49
C ILE A 92 -19.90 -9.79 3.15
N ASP A 93 -19.93 -11.01 2.63
CA ASP A 93 -20.72 -12.11 3.20
C ASP A 93 -20.32 -12.39 4.66
N LYS A 94 -21.28 -12.82 5.47
CA LYS A 94 -21.09 -13.05 6.91
C LYS A 94 -19.98 -14.08 7.21
N SER A 95 -19.86 -15.13 6.41
CA SER A 95 -18.83 -16.16 6.61
C SER A 95 -17.43 -15.60 6.34
N LYS A 96 -17.27 -14.85 5.25
CA LYS A 96 -16.03 -14.15 4.90
C LYS A 96 -15.69 -13.06 5.91
N ALA A 97 -16.67 -12.30 6.38
CA ALA A 97 -16.48 -11.27 7.39
C ALA A 97 -15.94 -11.85 8.71
N LYS A 98 -16.46 -13.01 9.12
CA LYS A 98 -15.95 -13.74 10.28
C LYS A 98 -14.50 -14.18 10.07
N LYS A 99 -14.17 -14.77 8.91
CA LYS A 99 -12.81 -15.19 8.57
C LYS A 99 -11.82 -14.02 8.59
N ILE A 100 -12.18 -12.88 8.00
CA ILE A 100 -11.34 -11.66 8.02
C ILE A 100 -11.07 -11.21 9.46
N ALA A 101 -12.09 -11.18 10.33
CA ALA A 101 -11.91 -10.77 11.72
C ALA A 101 -11.00 -11.74 12.50
N GLU A 102 -11.17 -13.05 12.28
CA GLU A 102 -10.34 -14.10 12.89
C GLU A 102 -8.88 -14.01 12.45
N GLU A 103 -8.61 -13.85 11.15
CA GLU A 103 -7.25 -13.71 10.60
C GLU A 103 -6.52 -12.48 11.17
N ILE A 104 -7.25 -11.39 11.43
CA ILE A 104 -6.69 -10.17 12.04
C ILE A 104 -6.57 -10.30 13.57
N GLY A 105 -7.27 -11.25 14.19
CA GLY A 105 -7.32 -11.40 15.64
C GLY A 105 -8.19 -10.35 16.34
N ILE A 106 -9.29 -9.94 15.71
CA ILE A 106 -10.26 -8.96 16.26
C ILE A 106 -11.67 -9.54 16.34
N SER A 107 -12.54 -8.92 17.14
CA SER A 107 -13.93 -9.32 17.27
C SER A 107 -14.82 -8.54 16.30
N LEU A 108 -15.81 -9.21 15.71
CA LEU A 108 -16.89 -8.58 14.94
C LEU A 108 -17.67 -7.52 15.74
N LYS A 109 -17.65 -7.63 17.08
CA LYS A 109 -18.28 -6.69 18.00
C LYS A 109 -17.42 -5.47 18.31
N ASP A 110 -16.12 -5.50 17.99
CA ASP A 110 -15.23 -4.38 18.27
C ASP A 110 -15.70 -3.13 17.53
N LYS A 111 -15.57 -2.00 18.21
CA LYS A 111 -15.81 -0.70 17.60
C LYS A 111 -14.62 -0.36 16.70
N PHE A 112 -14.90 0.01 15.47
CA PHE A 112 -13.92 0.35 14.46
C PHE A 112 -12.98 1.48 14.93
N GLU A 113 -13.51 2.45 15.69
CA GLU A 113 -12.76 3.57 16.26
C GLU A 113 -11.75 3.15 17.35
N HIS A 114 -12.00 2.02 18.03
CA HIS A 114 -11.13 1.47 19.07
C HIS A 114 -10.08 0.49 18.54
N LEU A 115 -10.17 0.10 17.27
CA LEU A 115 -9.12 -0.72 16.66
C LEU A 115 -7.82 0.07 16.63
N SER A 116 -6.72 -0.62 16.98
CA SER A 116 -5.37 -0.11 16.77
C SER A 116 -5.19 0.30 15.30
N PHE A 117 -4.27 1.23 15.06
CA PHE A 117 -4.01 1.72 13.71
C PHE A 117 -3.69 0.58 12.73
N THR A 118 -2.83 -0.35 13.14
CA THR A 118 -2.47 -1.55 12.39
C THR A 118 -3.67 -2.44 12.10
N ASN A 119 -4.49 -2.78 13.10
CA ASN A 119 -5.65 -3.66 12.90
C ASN A 119 -6.70 -3.01 11.99
N ARG A 120 -6.84 -1.67 12.07
CA ARG A 120 -7.72 -0.91 11.19
C ARG A 120 -7.24 -0.95 9.73
N LYS A 121 -5.94 -0.74 9.49
CA LYS A 121 -5.35 -0.88 8.15
C LYS A 121 -5.54 -2.31 7.61
N ALA A 122 -5.24 -3.32 8.42
CA ALA A 122 -5.43 -4.73 8.07
C ALA A 122 -6.88 -5.02 7.65
N LEU A 123 -7.86 -4.53 8.43
CA LEU A 123 -9.28 -4.69 8.15
C LEU A 123 -9.69 -4.04 6.82
N ILE A 124 -9.21 -2.83 6.55
CA ILE A 124 -9.49 -2.13 5.29
C ILE A 124 -8.87 -2.87 4.10
N ILE A 125 -7.60 -3.28 4.22
CA ILE A 125 -6.87 -4.02 3.18
C ILE A 125 -7.60 -5.32 2.84
N LYS A 126 -7.93 -6.15 3.85
CA LYS A 126 -8.64 -7.41 3.64
C LYS A 126 -10.02 -7.21 3.04
N ALA A 127 -10.75 -6.21 3.52
CA ALA A 127 -12.08 -5.91 2.98
C ALA A 127 -12.03 -5.46 1.51
N LEU A 128 -10.96 -4.77 1.09
CA LEU A 128 -10.77 -4.40 -0.31
C LEU A 128 -10.35 -5.59 -1.16
N PHE A 129 -9.40 -6.42 -0.69
CA PHE A 129 -9.02 -7.61 -1.42
C PHE A 129 -10.16 -8.62 -1.57
N ASP A 130 -11.10 -8.73 -0.62
CA ASP A 130 -12.27 -9.60 -0.79
C ASP A 130 -13.12 -9.25 -2.03
N LYS A 131 -13.02 -7.98 -2.49
CA LYS A 131 -13.85 -7.43 -3.56
C LYS A 131 -13.08 -7.11 -4.84
N ASN A 132 -11.76 -7.09 -4.78
CA ASN A 132 -10.91 -6.62 -5.86
C ASN A 132 -9.68 -7.50 -5.96
N ASP A 133 -9.30 -7.84 -7.18
CA ASP A 133 -8.09 -8.62 -7.45
C ASP A 133 -6.82 -7.77 -7.28
N SER A 134 -6.97 -6.45 -7.16
CA SER A 134 -5.86 -5.53 -7.02
C SER A 134 -6.18 -4.35 -6.13
N VAL A 135 -5.22 -3.95 -5.29
CA VAL A 135 -5.38 -2.87 -4.30
C VAL A 135 -4.13 -2.00 -4.24
N ILE A 136 -4.32 -0.70 -4.06
CA ILE A 136 -3.22 0.22 -3.71
C ILE A 136 -3.22 0.41 -2.19
N LEU A 137 -2.05 0.34 -1.55
CA LEU A 137 -1.93 0.48 -0.09
C LEU A 137 -0.66 1.23 0.32
N ASP A 138 -0.59 1.62 1.58
CA ASP A 138 0.58 2.31 2.14
C ASP A 138 0.90 1.81 3.56
N TYR A 139 2.19 1.76 3.91
CA TYR A 139 2.67 1.36 5.24
C TYR A 139 2.97 2.55 6.16
N TYR A 140 2.61 3.78 5.76
CA TYR A 140 2.85 4.97 6.56
C TYR A 140 2.07 4.94 7.88
N GLY A 141 2.75 5.35 8.96
CA GLY A 141 2.20 5.39 10.32
C GLY A 141 2.14 4.02 11.02
N VAL A 142 2.68 2.96 10.42
CA VAL A 142 2.73 1.62 11.01
C VAL A 142 4.09 1.39 11.66
N ASP A 143 4.10 0.82 12.88
CA ASP A 143 5.34 0.41 13.56
C ASP A 143 5.94 -0.87 12.95
N ALA A 144 7.16 -1.23 13.37
CA ALA A 144 7.88 -2.38 12.81
C ALA A 144 7.15 -3.73 13.00
N ASN A 145 6.44 -3.92 14.11
CA ASN A 145 5.68 -5.15 14.35
C ASN A 145 4.43 -5.18 13.47
N GLY A 146 3.76 -4.04 13.34
CA GLY A 146 2.62 -3.87 12.47
C GLY A 146 2.97 -4.04 10.99
N ILE A 147 4.13 -3.56 10.54
CA ILE A 147 4.61 -3.78 9.17
C ILE A 147 4.73 -5.28 8.92
N ARG A 148 5.46 -6.03 9.76
CA ARG A 148 5.62 -7.49 9.58
C ARG A 148 4.28 -8.23 9.55
N PHE A 149 3.32 -7.81 10.37
CA PHE A 149 1.97 -8.36 10.36
C PHE A 149 1.22 -8.05 9.05
N LEU A 150 1.21 -6.79 8.62
CA LEU A 150 0.55 -6.38 7.38
C LEU A 150 1.20 -7.01 6.15
N GLU A 151 2.52 -7.15 6.12
CA GLU A 151 3.25 -7.80 5.03
C GLU A 151 2.84 -9.26 4.87
N ARG A 152 2.75 -10.02 5.96
CA ARG A 152 2.27 -11.41 5.93
C ARG A 152 0.82 -11.50 5.45
N LEU A 153 -0.01 -10.60 5.95
CA LEU A 153 -1.42 -10.53 5.59
C LEU A 153 -1.64 -10.15 4.11
N VAL A 154 -0.85 -9.22 3.58
CA VAL A 154 -0.90 -8.85 2.17
C VAL A 154 -0.34 -9.98 1.32
N ASN A 155 0.81 -10.56 1.69
CA ASN A 155 1.42 -11.64 0.93
C ASN A 155 0.49 -12.85 0.77
N SER A 156 -0.28 -13.22 1.80
CA SER A 156 -1.25 -14.30 1.67
C SER A 156 -2.38 -13.99 0.68
N GLU A 157 -2.72 -12.73 0.47
CA GLU A 157 -3.63 -12.33 -0.61
C GLU A 157 -2.96 -12.42 -1.98
N ILE A 158 -1.70 -12.00 -2.08
CA ILE A 158 -0.92 -12.08 -3.33
C ILE A 158 -0.72 -13.55 -3.77
N GLU A 159 -0.46 -14.46 -2.83
CA GLU A 159 -0.37 -15.91 -3.06
C GLU A 159 -1.69 -16.53 -3.56
N ASN A 160 -2.82 -15.84 -3.38
CA ASN A 160 -4.14 -16.22 -3.91
C ASN A 160 -4.46 -15.47 -5.21
N ASP A 161 -3.46 -15.30 -6.09
CA ASP A 161 -3.57 -14.66 -7.41
C ASP A 161 -4.05 -13.20 -7.39
N LYS A 162 -3.88 -12.49 -6.27
CA LYS A 162 -4.14 -11.04 -6.19
C LYS A 162 -2.86 -10.24 -6.37
N SER A 163 -3.00 -8.93 -6.50
CA SER A 163 -1.88 -8.04 -6.79
C SER A 163 -1.96 -6.72 -6.03
N ALA A 164 -0.83 -6.04 -5.85
CA ALA A 164 -0.85 -4.75 -5.17
C ALA A 164 0.23 -3.77 -5.62
N ILE A 165 -0.05 -2.48 -5.40
CA ILE A 165 0.98 -1.45 -5.36
C ILE A 165 1.03 -0.92 -3.92
N ALA A 166 2.15 -1.11 -3.25
CA ALA A 166 2.38 -0.67 -1.89
C ALA A 166 3.36 0.49 -1.85
N PHE A 167 3.11 1.46 -0.98
CA PHE A 167 4.03 2.56 -0.70
C PHE A 167 4.67 2.41 0.67
N ASP A 168 5.99 2.57 0.73
CA ASP A 168 6.77 2.52 1.96
C ASP A 168 7.89 3.57 1.97
N ARG A 169 8.48 3.78 3.13
CA ARG A 169 9.58 4.72 3.35
C ARG A 169 10.89 4.07 2.94
N PHE A 170 11.66 4.76 2.10
CA PHE A 170 12.95 4.29 1.61
C PHE A 170 13.93 3.96 2.73
N GLU A 171 13.90 4.70 3.84
CA GLU A 171 14.79 4.52 4.99
C GLU A 171 14.57 3.20 5.75
N PHE A 172 13.43 2.53 5.53
CA PHE A 172 13.15 1.20 6.10
C PHE A 172 13.30 0.08 5.08
N LYS A 173 13.80 0.37 3.88
CA LYS A 173 14.08 -0.66 2.88
C LYS A 173 15.14 -1.62 3.41
N ALA A 174 14.80 -2.90 3.43
CA ALA A 174 15.76 -3.97 3.70
C ALA A 174 16.60 -4.27 2.47
N ASN A 175 17.74 -4.94 2.67
CA ASN A 175 18.59 -5.40 1.56
C ASN A 175 17.86 -6.42 0.66
N GLN A 176 16.91 -7.16 1.24
CA GLN A 176 16.09 -8.15 0.55
C GLN A 176 14.64 -8.00 0.99
N GLU A 177 13.71 -8.16 0.06
CA GLU A 177 12.28 -8.21 0.36
C GLU A 177 11.94 -9.47 1.16
N PRO A 178 10.94 -9.41 2.07
CA PRO A 178 10.55 -10.58 2.86
C PRO A 178 9.90 -11.70 2.02
N PHE A 179 9.43 -11.39 0.81
CA PHE A 179 8.77 -12.34 -0.09
C PHE A 179 9.21 -12.14 -1.54
N GLN A 180 9.31 -13.23 -2.31
CA GLN A 180 9.88 -13.24 -3.68
C GLN A 180 8.96 -12.59 -4.73
N ASN A 181 7.65 -12.52 -4.46
CA ASN A 181 6.65 -11.88 -5.30
C ASN A 181 6.61 -10.35 -5.16
N ILE A 182 7.46 -9.78 -4.29
CA ILE A 182 7.61 -8.33 -4.14
C ILE A 182 8.67 -7.83 -5.12
N ILE A 183 8.29 -6.86 -5.95
CA ILE A 183 9.17 -6.15 -6.88
C ILE A 183 9.41 -4.75 -6.31
N PRO A 184 10.62 -4.47 -5.80
CA PRO A 184 10.96 -3.16 -5.26
C PRO A 184 11.18 -2.14 -6.37
N ILE A 185 10.64 -0.93 -6.17
CA ILE A 185 10.91 0.25 -6.98
C ILE A 185 11.41 1.34 -6.04
N GLU A 186 12.60 1.86 -6.31
CA GLU A 186 13.22 2.91 -5.50
C GLU A 186 13.03 4.26 -6.18
N ILE A 187 12.38 5.20 -5.48
CA ILE A 187 12.33 6.59 -5.94
C ILE A 187 13.60 7.28 -5.47
N LYS A 188 14.50 7.54 -6.42
CA LYS A 188 15.72 8.30 -6.14
C LYS A 188 15.42 9.78 -6.17
N ASN A 189 15.79 10.44 -5.09
CA ASN A 189 15.82 11.90 -5.01
C ASN A 189 17.21 12.37 -5.44
N CYS A 190 17.47 12.38 -6.75
CA CYS A 190 18.72 12.89 -7.30
C CYS A 190 18.61 14.40 -7.50
N ILE A 191 19.56 15.15 -6.94
CA ILE A 191 19.83 16.51 -7.40
C ILE A 191 20.40 16.38 -8.81
N GLN A 192 19.94 17.20 -9.75
CA GLN A 192 20.42 17.24 -11.13
C GLN A 192 21.90 17.71 -11.26
N HIS A 193 22.71 17.56 -10.22
CA HIS A 193 24.14 17.86 -10.18
C HIS A 193 25.03 16.75 -9.59
N ASP A 194 24.47 15.66 -9.06
CA ASP A 194 25.27 14.49 -8.71
C ASP A 194 25.23 13.48 -9.84
N ILE A 195 26.36 13.42 -10.52
CA ILE A 195 26.74 12.50 -11.57
C ILE A 195 26.27 11.10 -11.19
N CYS A 196 25.27 10.58 -11.90
CA CYS A 196 25.09 9.15 -12.01
C CYS A 196 26.30 8.62 -12.78
N ASP A 197 27.39 8.34 -12.07
CA ASP A 197 28.60 7.71 -12.60
C ASP A 197 28.23 6.28 -12.99
N HIS A 198 27.65 6.14 -14.17
CA HIS A 198 27.73 4.92 -14.96
C HIS A 198 29.04 4.98 -15.75
N ASN A 199 29.91 4.01 -15.47
CA ASN A 199 31.23 3.75 -16.06
C ASN A 199 32.44 4.39 -15.37
N LYS A 200 32.93 3.72 -14.33
CA LYS A 200 34.35 3.33 -14.33
C LYS A 200 34.47 1.82 -14.21
N GLN A 201 34.72 1.21 -15.35
CA GLN A 201 35.38 -0.08 -15.42
C GLN A 201 36.67 0.01 -14.59
N LEU A 202 36.84 -0.96 -13.70
CA LEU A 202 38.11 -1.24 -13.06
C LEU A 202 39.07 -1.73 -14.14
N GLU A 203 39.95 -0.85 -14.59
CA GLU A 203 41.28 -1.24 -15.06
C GLU A 203 42.27 -0.77 -14.00
N PHE A 204 42.82 -1.73 -13.26
CA PHE A 204 44.23 -1.99 -12.97
C PHE A 204 44.34 -3.02 -11.85
#